data_AF-A0A6L9KAL6-F1
#
_entry.id   AF-A0A6L9KAL6-F1
#
_cell.length_a   1.000
_cell.length_b   1.000
_cell.length_c   1.000
_cell.angle_alpha   90.00
_cell.angle_beta   90.00
_cell.angle_gamma   90.00
#
_symmetry.space_group_name_H-M   'P 1'
#
loop_
_entity.id
_entity.type
_entity.pdbx_description
1 polymer ?
#
loop_
_entity_poly.entity_id
_entity_poly.type
_entity_poly.pdbx_seq_one_letter_code
_entity_poly.pdbx_strand_id
1 'polypeptide(L)'
;MRKIFLFIIAIVCLTSCEELNKVDFLNLKRDNPLDGKSNENMQNGVAIKYDSYYVYSDNNNDDIINKGETVKLNISLKNTGKSDASSVKATFSTTSQYLSGFTPTSQISYGNISAGSTVWKGDSQYYDYAIQFTVSNTTPANTNIPITINIIDGNGNSWTESFNIVVGSIGANIIYNSQYVYSDNNNDDLVNKGETVKLNIGLQNTGSSTANGVKATFSTTSQYVSGFTPTSQISYGNISAGSTVWKGNSQYYDYAIQFTVSNTTPANTNIPISISIVDESGNTWTANFNVTVSATNANISYSSYYVYSDNNNDDLVNKGETVKLNIGLQNTGSSTVNGVKATFSTTSQYVSGFTPTSQISYGNISAGSTVWKGNSQYYDYAIQFTVSNTTPANTNIPISISIVDESGNTWISSFNVTVQ
;
A
#
# COMPACT_ATOMS: atom_id res chain seq x y z
N MET A 1 -80.01 71.69 -25.93
CA MET A 1 -80.38 70.68 -26.94
C MET A 1 -79.71 69.36 -26.56
N ARG A 2 -80.52 68.29 -26.36
CA ARG A 2 -80.18 66.83 -26.34
C ARG A 2 -79.20 66.34 -25.25
N LYS A 3 -79.38 65.24 -24.49
CA LYS A 3 -80.37 64.14 -24.27
C LYS A 3 -79.92 63.50 -22.92
N ILE A 4 -80.72 63.40 -21.85
CA ILE A 4 -81.59 62.28 -21.42
C ILE A 4 -81.04 60.86 -21.67
N PHE A 5 -80.69 60.12 -20.60
CA PHE A 5 -81.25 58.81 -20.16
C PHE A 5 -80.53 58.39 -18.83
N LEU A 6 -81.20 58.38 -17.64
CA LEU A 6 -81.88 57.24 -16.98
C LEU A 6 -80.93 56.03 -16.72
N PHE A 7 -80.80 55.39 -15.54
CA PHE A 7 -81.78 55.11 -14.48
C PHE A 7 -81.15 54.39 -13.22
N ILE A 8 -81.83 54.52 -12.05
CA ILE A 8 -81.86 53.67 -10.81
C ILE A 8 -80.61 53.70 -9.89
N ILE A 9 -80.59 54.32 -8.69
CA ILE A 9 -81.41 54.25 -7.45
C ILE A 9 -81.25 52.96 -6.63
N ALA A 10 -80.52 53.03 -5.52
CA ALA A 10 -80.96 52.49 -4.22
C ALA A 10 -80.15 53.12 -3.08
N ILE A 11 -80.73 54.18 -2.51
CA ILE A 11 -80.50 54.65 -1.14
C ILE A 11 -81.14 53.61 -0.21
N VAL A 12 -80.48 53.19 0.88
CA VAL A 12 -81.01 53.24 2.26
C VAL A 12 -79.88 53.10 3.28
N CYS A 13 -79.93 54.05 4.22
CA CYS A 13 -79.27 54.24 5.49
C CYS A 13 -78.77 53.03 6.30
N LEU A 14 -77.59 53.24 6.89
CA LEU A 14 -77.25 53.10 8.31
C LEU A 14 -78.19 52.20 9.16
N THR A 15 -77.64 51.10 9.68
CA THR A 15 -77.53 50.75 11.12
C THR A 15 -77.51 49.22 11.29
N SER A 16 -76.35 48.68 11.69
CA SER A 16 -76.16 47.52 12.61
C SER A 16 -74.83 46.81 12.30
N CYS A 17 -73.75 47.29 12.91
CA CYS A 17 -72.43 46.68 12.80
C CYS A 17 -72.23 45.52 13.79
N GLU A 18 -73.27 44.72 14.07
CA GLU A 18 -73.22 43.65 15.09
C GLU A 18 -73.68 42.26 14.61
N GLU A 19 -74.15 42.07 13.36
CA GLU A 19 -74.58 40.74 12.87
C GLU A 19 -73.77 40.14 11.72
N LEU A 20 -72.66 40.77 11.30
CA LEU A 20 -71.77 40.20 10.26
C LEU A 20 -70.90 39.02 10.75
N ASN A 21 -70.96 38.66 12.03
CA ASN A 21 -70.23 37.53 12.60
C ASN A 21 -70.95 36.17 12.48
N LYS A 22 -72.05 36.07 11.71
CA LYS A 22 -72.81 34.82 11.54
C LYS A 22 -73.05 34.41 10.07
N VAL A 23 -72.17 34.81 9.16
CA VAL A 23 -72.25 34.36 7.76
C VAL A 23 -71.05 33.50 7.42
N ASP A 24 -71.26 32.17 7.47
CA ASP A 24 -70.32 31.09 7.13
C ASP A 24 -69.93 31.04 5.62
N PHE A 25 -70.10 32.13 4.87
CA PHE A 25 -69.80 32.18 3.42
C PHE A 25 -68.40 32.68 3.05
N LEU A 26 -67.50 32.83 4.03
CA LEU A 26 -66.11 33.25 3.81
C LEU A 26 -65.08 32.17 4.17
N ASN A 27 -65.48 30.90 4.20
CA ASN A 27 -64.57 29.77 4.36
C ASN A 27 -63.82 29.44 3.05
N LEU A 28 -63.29 30.46 2.37
CA LEU A 28 -62.32 30.29 1.30
C LEU A 28 -60.97 29.93 1.94
N LYS A 29 -60.39 28.81 1.51
CA LYS A 29 -59.01 28.44 1.80
C LYS A 29 -58.13 29.63 1.39
N ARG A 30 -57.60 30.38 2.36
CA ARG A 30 -56.66 31.48 2.12
C ARG A 30 -55.34 30.88 1.69
N ASP A 31 -55.20 30.61 0.40
CA ASP A 31 -53.99 30.14 -0.24
C ASP A 31 -53.21 31.34 -0.77
N ASN A 32 -52.63 32.13 0.16
CA ASN A 32 -51.66 33.16 -0.20
C ASN A 32 -50.26 32.70 0.24
N PRO A 33 -49.46 32.10 -0.65
CA PRO A 33 -48.14 31.54 -0.31
C PRO A 33 -47.11 32.59 0.16
N LEU A 34 -47.45 33.89 0.17
CA LEU A 34 -46.58 34.99 0.59
C LEU A 34 -46.91 35.60 1.96
N ASP A 35 -48.00 35.21 2.64
CA ASP A 35 -48.35 35.80 3.94
C ASP A 35 -47.77 35.05 5.16
N GLY A 36 -47.08 33.92 4.94
CA GLY A 36 -46.45 33.12 5.99
C GLY A 36 -47.44 32.58 7.04
N LYS A 37 -48.74 32.59 6.75
CA LYS A 37 -49.80 32.09 7.64
C LYS A 37 -50.36 30.73 7.21
N SER A 38 -49.96 30.22 6.04
CA SER A 38 -50.22 28.85 5.59
C SER A 38 -48.91 28.07 5.42
N ASN A 39 -48.19 27.86 6.52
CA ASN A 39 -47.20 26.77 6.56
C ASN A 39 -47.98 25.48 6.74
N GLU A 40 -48.00 24.58 5.75
CA GLU A 40 -48.65 23.26 5.88
C GLU A 40 -48.10 22.45 7.08
N ASN A 41 -46.89 22.80 7.54
CA ASN A 41 -46.22 22.21 8.70
C ASN A 41 -46.43 22.99 10.02
N MET A 42 -47.27 24.03 10.08
CA MET A 42 -47.52 24.79 11.32
C MET A 42 -48.60 24.13 12.17
N GLN A 43 -48.24 23.69 13.39
CA GLN A 43 -49.16 23.09 14.36
C GLN A 43 -49.04 23.84 15.68
N ASN A 44 -50.13 24.46 16.13
CA ASN A 44 -50.17 25.25 17.38
C ASN A 44 -49.09 26.35 17.47
N GLY A 45 -48.71 26.93 16.32
CA GLY A 45 -47.67 27.95 16.23
C GLY A 45 -46.24 27.41 16.19
N VAL A 46 -46.05 26.09 16.20
CA VAL A 46 -44.76 25.40 16.07
C VAL A 46 -44.62 24.81 14.66
N ALA A 47 -43.44 24.90 14.07
CA ALA A 47 -43.13 24.24 12.80
C ALA A 47 -41.68 23.74 12.83
N ILE A 48 -41.47 22.45 13.14
CA ILE A 48 -40.15 21.85 13.18
C ILE A 48 -39.80 21.26 11.82
N LYS A 49 -38.58 21.54 11.34
CA LYS A 49 -38.04 20.95 10.12
C LYS A 49 -36.60 20.47 10.30
N TYR A 50 -36.15 19.61 9.40
CA TYR A 50 -34.72 19.35 9.21
C TYR A 50 -33.99 20.64 8.82
N ASP A 51 -32.79 20.85 9.38
CA ASP A 51 -31.94 22.00 9.06
C ASP A 51 -30.64 21.57 8.38
N SER A 52 -29.83 20.72 9.04
CA SER A 52 -28.57 20.20 8.48
C SER A 52 -28.13 18.88 9.15
N TYR A 53 -27.12 18.22 8.59
CA TYR A 53 -26.38 17.15 9.25
C TYR A 53 -24.88 17.48 9.30
N TYR A 54 -24.19 16.82 10.23
CA TYR A 54 -22.73 16.86 10.38
C TYR A 54 -22.21 15.42 10.51
N VAL A 55 -21.14 15.09 9.81
CA VAL A 55 -20.44 13.80 9.96
C VAL A 55 -19.68 13.83 11.27
N TYR A 56 -20.27 13.26 12.31
CA TYR A 56 -19.68 13.24 13.65
C TYR A 56 -18.43 12.35 13.70
N SER A 57 -18.45 11.23 12.97
CA SER A 57 -17.29 10.37 12.75
C SER A 57 -17.55 9.42 11.59
N ASP A 58 -16.50 9.08 10.86
CA ASP A 58 -16.42 7.98 9.90
C ASP A 58 -15.15 7.12 10.18
N ASN A 59 -14.89 6.11 9.35
CA ASN A 59 -13.77 5.18 9.60
C ASN A 59 -12.45 5.64 8.95
N ASN A 60 -12.46 6.57 8.00
CA ASN A 60 -11.28 7.01 7.26
C ASN A 60 -10.85 8.46 7.61
N ASN A 61 -11.65 9.16 8.42
CA ASN A 61 -11.50 10.53 8.90
C ASN A 61 -11.38 11.57 7.78
N ASP A 62 -12.19 11.45 6.72
CA ASP A 62 -12.24 12.44 5.64
C ASP A 62 -13.53 13.27 5.61
N ASP A 63 -14.46 13.04 6.53
CA ASP A 63 -15.77 13.69 6.64
C ASP A 63 -16.67 13.46 5.41
N ILE A 64 -16.32 12.49 4.54
CA ILE A 64 -17.08 12.12 3.35
C ILE A 64 -17.60 10.70 3.54
N ILE A 65 -18.93 10.58 3.58
CA ILE A 65 -19.60 9.28 3.64
C ILE A 65 -19.22 8.43 2.41
N ASN A 66 -18.32 7.47 2.55
CA ASN A 66 -17.92 6.56 1.47
C ASN A 66 -18.62 5.20 1.61
N LYS A 67 -18.53 4.40 0.54
CA LYS A 67 -18.91 2.98 0.61
C LYS A 67 -18.02 2.24 1.62
N GLY A 68 -18.61 1.32 2.37
CA GLY A 68 -17.93 0.49 3.36
C GLY A 68 -17.74 1.10 4.73
N GLU A 69 -18.02 2.39 4.90
CA GLU A 69 -17.79 3.07 6.17
C GLU A 69 -18.94 2.88 7.16
N THR A 70 -18.57 2.79 8.44
CA THR A 70 -19.49 3.05 9.53
C THR A 70 -19.47 4.54 9.84
N VAL A 71 -20.61 5.20 9.66
CA VAL A 71 -20.75 6.65 9.81
C VAL A 71 -21.67 6.94 10.97
N LYS A 72 -21.32 7.95 11.77
CA LYS A 72 -22.20 8.59 12.75
C LYS A 72 -22.53 10.00 12.28
N LEU A 73 -23.82 10.32 12.21
CA LEU A 73 -24.28 11.66 11.86
C LEU A 73 -24.91 12.33 13.07
N ASN A 74 -24.52 13.57 13.33
CA ASN A 74 -25.34 14.50 14.11
C ASN A 74 -26.30 15.22 13.15
N ILE A 75 -27.53 15.47 13.59
CA ILE A 75 -28.58 16.08 12.78
C ILE A 75 -29.18 17.22 13.58
N SER A 76 -29.42 18.36 12.93
CA SER A 76 -30.07 19.50 13.55
C SER A 76 -31.50 19.68 13.08
N LEU A 77 -32.34 20.12 14.03
CA LEU A 77 -33.72 20.47 13.81
C LEU A 77 -33.91 21.97 14.07
N LYS A 78 -34.71 22.62 13.23
CA LYS A 78 -35.02 24.05 13.34
C LYS A 78 -36.50 24.28 13.56
N ASN A 79 -36.82 25.10 14.56
CA ASN A 79 -38.17 25.60 14.76
C ASN A 79 -38.37 26.88 13.93
N THR A 80 -39.13 26.77 12.85
CA THR A 80 -39.54 27.90 11.99
C THR A 80 -40.90 28.49 12.40
N GLY A 81 -41.46 27.97 13.48
CA GLY A 81 -42.69 28.45 14.09
C GLY A 81 -42.55 29.81 14.79
N LYS A 82 -43.67 30.27 15.32
CA LYS A 82 -43.77 31.49 16.14
C LYS A 82 -43.79 31.20 17.65
N SER A 83 -43.97 29.94 18.02
CA SER A 83 -44.01 29.47 19.40
C SER A 83 -42.88 28.48 19.67
N ASP A 84 -42.44 28.40 20.92
CA ASP A 84 -41.45 27.43 21.38
C ASP A 84 -42.03 26.00 21.33
N ALA A 85 -41.21 25.05 20.93
CA ALA A 85 -41.54 23.63 20.94
C ALA A 85 -40.95 22.97 22.19
N SER A 86 -41.77 22.34 23.01
CA SER A 86 -41.31 21.66 24.23
C SER A 86 -41.12 20.17 24.02
N SER A 87 -40.10 19.56 24.64
CA SER A 87 -39.89 18.10 24.66
C SER A 87 -39.89 17.43 23.27
N VAL A 88 -39.24 18.06 22.30
CA VAL A 88 -39.11 17.56 20.93
C VAL A 88 -38.32 16.26 20.90
N LYS A 89 -38.85 15.28 20.18
CA LYS A 89 -38.21 13.99 19.91
C LYS A 89 -38.25 13.68 18.42
N ALA A 90 -37.26 12.96 17.93
CA ALA A 90 -37.24 12.49 16.54
C ALA A 90 -36.90 11.01 16.44
N THR A 91 -37.51 10.30 15.50
CA THR A 91 -37.14 8.96 15.07
C THR A 91 -36.68 9.00 13.62
N PHE A 92 -35.58 8.33 13.33
CA PHE A 92 -34.99 8.27 12.00
C PHE A 92 -35.20 6.90 11.38
N SER A 93 -35.43 6.86 10.07
CA SER A 93 -35.52 5.60 9.33
C SER A 93 -35.04 5.78 7.90
N THR A 94 -34.74 4.66 7.24
CA THR A 94 -34.43 4.60 5.82
C THR A 94 -34.98 3.30 5.25
N THR A 95 -35.34 3.31 3.98
CA THR A 95 -35.69 2.12 3.20
C THR A 95 -34.56 1.69 2.27
N SER A 96 -33.42 2.39 2.31
CA SER A 96 -32.29 2.11 1.42
C SER A 96 -31.62 0.79 1.78
N GLN A 97 -31.53 -0.10 0.80
CA GLN A 97 -30.78 -1.36 0.88
C GLN A 97 -29.26 -1.15 1.02
N TYR A 98 -28.77 0.07 0.80
CA TYR A 98 -27.35 0.39 0.88
C TYR A 98 -26.87 0.68 2.31
N LEU A 99 -27.79 0.83 3.27
CA LEU A 99 -27.45 1.04 4.68
C LEU A 99 -27.78 -0.20 5.51
N SER A 100 -26.86 -0.54 6.41
CA SER A 100 -27.04 -1.58 7.43
C SER A 100 -26.71 -1.03 8.82
N GLY A 101 -27.13 -1.73 9.88
CA GLY A 101 -26.83 -1.30 11.26
C GLY A 101 -27.44 0.07 11.64
N PHE A 102 -28.50 0.50 10.96
CA PHE A 102 -29.13 1.80 11.18
C PHE A 102 -29.71 1.92 12.58
N THR A 103 -29.07 2.74 13.43
CA THR A 103 -29.40 2.86 14.85
C THR A 103 -29.23 4.30 15.34
N PRO A 104 -29.91 4.70 16.43
CA PRO A 104 -31.02 4.00 17.04
C PRO A 104 -32.29 4.10 16.18
N THR A 105 -33.19 3.11 16.30
CA THR A 105 -34.53 3.14 15.66
C THR A 105 -35.61 3.67 16.60
N SER A 106 -35.26 3.98 17.85
CA SER A 106 -36.13 4.58 18.85
C SER A 106 -36.10 6.11 18.79
N GLN A 107 -37.01 6.74 19.53
CA GLN A 107 -37.06 8.20 19.66
C GLN A 107 -35.82 8.75 20.36
N ILE A 108 -35.27 9.83 19.79
CA ILE A 108 -34.14 10.59 20.32
C ILE A 108 -34.66 11.94 20.81
N SER A 109 -34.28 12.33 22.03
CA SER A 109 -34.67 13.63 22.59
C SER A 109 -33.79 14.77 22.07
N TYR A 110 -34.43 15.85 21.66
CA TYR A 110 -33.83 17.14 21.30
C TYR A 110 -34.16 18.25 22.33
N GLY A 111 -35.01 17.96 23.32
CA GLY A 111 -35.38 18.93 24.34
C GLY A 111 -36.29 20.03 23.81
N ASN A 112 -36.13 21.26 24.32
CA ASN A 112 -36.93 22.40 23.89
C ASN A 112 -36.26 23.14 22.73
N ILE A 113 -37.04 23.57 21.75
CA ILE A 113 -36.55 24.33 20.59
C ILE A 113 -37.30 25.65 20.54
N SER A 114 -36.64 26.74 20.94
CA SER A 114 -37.22 28.08 20.88
C SER A 114 -37.56 28.50 19.45
N ALA A 115 -38.56 29.35 19.29
CA ALA A 115 -38.95 29.87 17.98
C ALA A 115 -37.77 30.54 17.26
N GLY A 116 -37.51 30.13 16.02
CA GLY A 116 -36.39 30.61 15.20
C GLY A 116 -35.06 29.88 15.43
N SER A 117 -34.92 29.07 16.48
CA SER A 117 -33.68 28.41 16.86
C SER A 117 -33.46 27.08 16.13
N THR A 118 -32.19 26.74 15.93
CA THR A 118 -31.71 25.42 15.52
C THR A 118 -31.07 24.72 16.72
N VAL A 119 -31.35 23.43 16.91
CA VAL A 119 -30.70 22.60 17.92
C VAL A 119 -30.11 21.35 17.28
N TRP A 120 -28.96 20.91 17.79
CA TRP A 120 -28.31 19.65 17.44
C TRP A 120 -28.72 18.56 18.43
N LYS A 121 -28.37 17.30 18.14
CA LYS A 121 -28.33 16.30 19.20
C LYS A 121 -27.13 16.64 20.12
N GLY A 122 -27.43 17.02 21.36
CA GLY A 122 -26.44 17.55 22.29
C GLY A 122 -26.19 19.04 22.12
N ASP A 123 -25.16 19.57 22.78
CA ASP A 123 -24.94 21.03 22.86
C ASP A 123 -24.43 21.65 21.55
N SER A 124 -23.84 20.85 20.66
CA SER A 124 -23.38 21.27 19.33
C SER A 124 -23.23 20.08 18.38
N GLN A 125 -22.93 20.36 17.10
CA GLN A 125 -22.68 19.34 16.07
C GLN A 125 -21.57 18.34 16.44
N TYR A 126 -20.62 18.72 17.31
CA TYR A 126 -19.47 17.92 17.72
C TYR A 126 -19.65 17.16 19.05
N TYR A 127 -20.81 17.29 19.71
CA TYR A 127 -20.96 16.78 21.08
C TYR A 127 -21.52 15.35 21.15
N ASP A 128 -22.42 15.01 20.23
CA ASP A 128 -23.09 13.70 20.18
C ASP A 128 -23.50 13.39 18.73
N TYR A 129 -24.10 12.22 18.50
CA TYR A 129 -24.65 11.83 17.21
C TYR A 129 -26.13 11.44 17.33
N ALA A 130 -26.88 11.66 16.25
CA ALA A 130 -28.28 11.29 16.13
C ALA A 130 -28.41 9.87 15.59
N ILE A 131 -27.66 9.50 14.55
CA ILE A 131 -27.76 8.17 13.93
C ILE A 131 -26.40 7.59 13.60
N GLN A 132 -26.32 6.27 13.53
CA GLN A 132 -25.20 5.48 13.08
C GLN A 132 -25.68 4.47 12.03
N PHE A 133 -24.89 4.25 10.98
CA PHE A 133 -25.14 3.24 9.96
C PHE A 133 -23.83 2.81 9.29
N THR A 134 -23.85 1.68 8.60
CA THR A 134 -22.76 1.24 7.71
C THR A 134 -23.22 1.25 6.27
N VAL A 135 -22.46 1.92 5.40
CA VAL A 135 -22.70 1.96 3.95
C VAL A 135 -22.16 0.69 3.31
N SER A 136 -22.93 0.04 2.44
CA SER A 136 -22.49 -1.18 1.75
C SER A 136 -21.28 -0.91 0.83
N ASN A 137 -20.32 -1.85 0.76
CA ASN A 137 -19.19 -1.85 -0.19
C ASN A 137 -19.62 -1.87 -1.66
N THR A 138 -20.88 -2.24 -1.94
CA THR A 138 -21.44 -2.29 -3.29
C THR A 138 -22.19 -1.01 -3.68
N THR A 139 -22.22 0.00 -2.81
CA THR A 139 -22.92 1.25 -3.07
C THR A 139 -22.20 2.03 -4.18
N PRO A 140 -22.88 2.36 -5.29
CA PRO A 140 -22.27 3.19 -6.33
C PRO A 140 -21.91 4.58 -5.82
N ALA A 141 -20.86 5.18 -6.36
CA ALA A 141 -20.49 6.56 -6.07
C ALA A 141 -21.63 7.53 -6.46
N ASN A 142 -21.79 8.61 -5.70
CA ASN A 142 -22.83 9.63 -5.83
C ASN A 142 -24.26 9.10 -5.61
N THR A 143 -24.42 7.95 -4.95
CA THR A 143 -25.75 7.47 -4.57
C THR A 143 -26.36 8.38 -3.51
N ASN A 144 -27.56 8.90 -3.78
CA ASN A 144 -28.37 9.62 -2.81
C ASN A 144 -29.19 8.63 -1.99
N ILE A 145 -28.97 8.61 -0.68
CA ILE A 145 -29.70 7.73 0.24
C ILE A 145 -30.69 8.58 1.05
N PRO A 146 -32.00 8.35 0.91
CA PRO A 146 -33.00 9.09 1.65
C PRO A 146 -33.07 8.63 3.11
N ILE A 147 -33.07 9.59 4.01
CA ILE A 147 -33.35 9.44 5.44
C ILE A 147 -34.65 10.16 5.75
N THR A 148 -35.59 9.43 6.35
CA THR A 148 -36.85 9.97 6.84
C THR A 148 -36.72 10.31 8.32
N ILE A 149 -37.27 11.45 8.71
CA ILE A 149 -37.33 11.92 10.10
C ILE A 149 -38.80 12.06 10.49
N ASN A 150 -39.21 11.40 11.56
CA ASN A 150 -40.50 11.61 12.20
C ASN A 150 -40.30 12.33 13.53
N ILE A 151 -40.88 13.52 13.67
CA ILE A 151 -40.65 14.44 14.78
C ILE A 151 -41.96 14.60 15.55
N ILE A 152 -41.90 14.57 16.87
CA ILE A 152 -43.06 14.77 17.77
C ILE A 152 -42.65 15.69 18.92
N ASP A 153 -43.50 16.63 19.32
CA ASP A 153 -43.31 17.45 20.52
C ASP A 153 -44.11 16.97 21.74
N GLY A 154 -43.91 17.60 22.89
CA GLY A 154 -44.61 17.28 24.14
C GLY A 154 -46.12 17.52 24.11
N ASN A 155 -46.63 18.27 23.13
CA ASN A 155 -48.05 18.53 22.94
C ASN A 155 -48.69 17.56 21.94
N GLY A 156 -47.92 16.62 21.40
CA GLY A 156 -48.37 15.64 20.42
C GLY A 156 -48.45 16.18 18.98
N ASN A 157 -47.93 17.37 18.71
CA ASN A 157 -47.75 17.85 17.33
C ASN A 157 -46.72 16.96 16.63
N SER A 158 -46.89 16.72 15.32
CA SER A 158 -46.01 15.81 14.59
C SER A 158 -45.65 16.29 13.19
N TRP A 159 -44.40 16.04 12.77
CA TRP A 159 -43.87 16.43 11.47
C TRP A 159 -43.09 15.28 10.85
N THR A 160 -43.17 15.16 9.53
CA THR A 160 -42.36 14.20 8.77
C THR A 160 -41.52 14.96 7.76
N GLU A 161 -40.21 14.79 7.85
CA GLU A 161 -39.23 15.42 6.99
C GLU A 161 -38.37 14.35 6.31
N SER A 162 -37.66 14.72 5.25
CA SER A 162 -36.64 13.84 4.69
C SER A 162 -35.45 14.64 4.16
N PHE A 163 -34.28 14.02 4.19
CA PHE A 163 -33.07 14.55 3.58
C PHE A 163 -32.30 13.40 2.92
N ASN A 164 -31.38 13.73 2.02
CA ASN A 164 -30.49 12.76 1.40
C ASN A 164 -29.10 12.90 1.97
N ILE A 165 -28.45 11.76 2.24
CA ILE A 165 -27.00 11.69 2.34
C ILE A 165 -26.45 11.28 0.97
N VAL A 166 -25.27 11.79 0.61
CA VAL A 166 -24.62 11.47 -0.67
C VAL A 166 -23.40 10.61 -0.39
N VAL A 167 -23.33 9.44 -1.01
CA VAL A 167 -22.14 8.58 -0.92
C VAL A 167 -21.05 9.13 -1.85
N GLY A 168 -19.98 9.66 -1.27
CA GLY A 168 -18.85 10.23 -1.99
C GLY A 168 -17.93 9.18 -2.62
N SER A 169 -16.92 9.66 -3.36
CA SER A 169 -15.80 8.83 -3.80
C SER A 169 -14.71 8.82 -2.74
N ILE A 170 -13.97 7.72 -2.61
CA ILE A 170 -12.87 7.65 -1.66
C ILE A 170 -11.74 8.63 -2.01
N GLY A 171 -11.21 9.32 -1.01
CA GLY A 171 -10.09 10.26 -1.15
C GLY A 171 -8.70 9.61 -1.24
N ALA A 172 -8.57 8.32 -0.93
CA ALA A 172 -7.31 7.58 -0.90
C ALA A 172 -6.75 7.24 -2.29
N ASN A 173 -5.42 7.29 -2.42
CA ASN A 173 -4.71 6.93 -3.66
C ASN A 173 -3.41 6.19 -3.34
N ILE A 174 -3.42 4.86 -3.45
CA ILE A 174 -2.26 4.02 -3.13
C ILE A 174 -1.34 3.85 -4.34
N ILE A 175 -0.07 4.21 -4.17
CA ILE A 175 0.98 4.06 -5.17
C ILE A 175 2.14 3.23 -4.62
N TYR A 176 2.95 2.69 -5.54
CA TYR A 176 4.31 2.25 -5.20
C TYR A 176 5.18 3.47 -4.88
N ASN A 177 5.97 3.38 -3.81
CA ASN A 177 6.88 4.44 -3.38
C ASN A 177 8.35 4.05 -3.57
N SER A 178 8.75 2.89 -3.05
CA SER A 178 10.14 2.43 -3.05
C SER A 178 10.22 0.93 -2.75
N GLN A 179 11.42 0.37 -2.92
CA GLN A 179 11.75 -1.02 -2.59
C GLN A 179 13.05 -1.08 -1.79
N TYR A 180 13.19 -2.14 -1.02
CA TYR A 180 14.37 -2.44 -0.22
C TYR A 180 14.77 -3.90 -0.43
N VAL A 181 16.06 -4.17 -0.65
CA VAL A 181 16.59 -5.54 -0.71
C VAL A 181 16.71 -6.04 0.74
N TYR A 182 15.76 -6.87 1.15
CA TYR A 182 15.73 -7.43 2.50
C TYR A 182 16.83 -8.46 2.70
N SER A 183 17.07 -9.28 1.67
CA SER A 183 18.21 -10.19 1.62
C SER A 183 18.45 -10.66 0.20
N ASP A 184 19.71 -10.92 -0.13
CA ASP A 184 20.17 -11.56 -1.34
C ASP A 184 21.19 -12.67 -0.99
N ASN A 185 21.74 -13.36 -1.99
CA ASN A 185 22.64 -14.50 -1.75
C ASN A 185 24.10 -14.08 -1.50
N ASN A 186 24.49 -12.86 -1.88
CA ASN A 186 25.89 -12.43 -1.90
C ASN A 186 26.18 -11.28 -0.91
N ASN A 187 25.13 -10.72 -0.29
CA ASN A 187 25.12 -9.64 0.68
C ASN A 187 25.72 -8.32 0.15
N ASP A 188 25.46 -7.98 -1.10
CA ASP A 188 25.85 -6.70 -1.71
C ASP A 188 24.68 -5.72 -1.87
N ASP A 189 23.50 -6.07 -1.36
CA ASP A 189 22.25 -5.31 -1.43
C ASP A 189 21.80 -4.99 -2.87
N LEU A 190 22.34 -5.70 -3.88
CA LEU A 190 21.95 -5.61 -5.27
C LEU A 190 21.23 -6.90 -5.70
N VAL A 191 20.46 -6.78 -6.77
CA VAL A 191 19.86 -7.95 -7.43
C VAL A 191 20.79 -8.36 -8.54
N ASN A 192 21.50 -9.48 -8.42
CA ASN A 192 22.30 -10.04 -9.51
C ASN A 192 21.63 -11.26 -10.15
N LYS A 193 22.20 -11.68 -11.28
CA LYS A 193 21.85 -12.95 -11.90
C LYS A 193 22.20 -14.12 -10.97
N GLY A 194 21.36 -15.14 -10.95
CA GLY A 194 21.56 -16.36 -10.16
C GLY A 194 21.16 -16.27 -8.70
N GLU A 195 20.73 -15.10 -8.23
CA GLU A 195 20.41 -14.91 -6.82
C GLU A 195 18.95 -15.18 -6.50
N THR A 196 18.72 -15.66 -5.30
CA THR A 196 17.41 -15.59 -4.67
C THR A 196 17.33 -14.32 -3.84
N VAL A 197 16.42 -13.43 -4.22
CA VAL A 197 16.28 -12.11 -3.61
C VAL A 197 14.94 -12.04 -2.89
N LYS A 198 14.96 -11.42 -1.72
CA LYS A 198 13.77 -10.99 -0.98
C LYS A 198 13.69 -9.48 -0.99
N LEU A 199 12.57 -8.93 -1.43
CA LEU A 199 12.32 -7.49 -1.45
C LEU A 199 11.21 -7.11 -0.49
N ASN A 200 11.41 -6.06 0.29
CA ASN A 200 10.32 -5.32 0.91
C ASN A 200 9.92 -4.15 0.00
N ILE A 201 8.65 -3.75 0.04
CA ILE A 201 8.07 -2.77 -0.88
C ILE A 201 7.27 -1.77 -0.06
N GLY A 202 7.55 -0.48 -0.26
CA GLY A 202 6.83 0.62 0.36
C GLY A 202 5.64 1.02 -0.50
N LEU A 203 4.45 1.00 0.08
CA LEU A 203 3.23 1.55 -0.52
C LEU A 203 2.89 2.88 0.15
N GLN A 204 2.62 3.91 -0.64
CA GLN A 204 2.28 5.24 -0.14
C GLN A 204 0.86 5.61 -0.50
N ASN A 205 0.14 6.19 0.45
CA ASN A 205 -1.12 6.85 0.16
C ASN A 205 -0.87 8.33 -0.14
N THR A 206 -1.04 8.72 -1.40
CA THR A 206 -0.92 10.12 -1.85
C THR A 206 -2.27 10.84 -1.89
N GLY A 207 -3.33 10.16 -1.48
CA GLY A 207 -4.67 10.71 -1.36
C GLY A 207 -4.89 11.55 -0.11
N SER A 208 -6.15 11.93 0.10
CA SER A 208 -6.59 12.77 1.21
C SER A 208 -7.28 12.01 2.34
N SER A 209 -7.68 10.75 2.12
CA SER A 209 -8.33 9.91 3.13
C SER A 209 -7.51 8.66 3.45
N THR A 210 -7.76 8.03 4.59
CA THR A 210 -7.08 6.80 5.00
C THR A 210 -7.61 5.60 4.21
N ALA A 211 -6.73 4.80 3.59
CA ALA A 211 -7.11 3.50 3.05
C ALA A 211 -7.02 2.45 4.16
N ASN A 212 -8.14 1.82 4.52
CA ASN A 212 -8.20 0.86 5.62
C ASN A 212 -8.04 -0.58 5.13
N GLY A 213 -7.29 -1.40 5.86
CA GLY A 213 -7.15 -2.83 5.56
C GLY A 213 -6.53 -3.13 4.19
N VAL A 214 -5.58 -2.32 3.74
CA VAL A 214 -4.90 -2.45 2.45
C VAL A 214 -4.18 -3.80 2.34
N LYS A 215 -4.39 -4.45 1.20
CA LYS A 215 -3.73 -5.69 0.78
C LYS A 215 -3.19 -5.54 -0.63
N ALA A 216 -2.03 -6.14 -0.90
CA ALA A 216 -1.41 -6.12 -2.22
C ALA A 216 -1.05 -7.53 -2.71
N THR A 217 -1.26 -7.79 -3.99
CA THR A 217 -0.77 -8.97 -4.70
C THR A 217 0.25 -8.52 -5.73
N PHE A 218 1.37 -9.25 -5.80
CA PHE A 218 2.46 -8.95 -6.72
C PHE A 218 2.53 -9.99 -7.82
N SER A 219 2.96 -9.58 -9.00
CA SER A 219 3.20 -10.50 -10.12
C SER A 219 4.29 -9.98 -11.03
N THR A 220 4.87 -10.86 -11.82
CA THR A 220 5.82 -10.53 -12.89
C THR A 220 5.55 -11.42 -14.10
N THR A 221 5.84 -10.89 -15.28
CA THR A 221 5.82 -11.64 -16.55
C THR A 221 7.23 -11.90 -17.07
N SER A 222 8.27 -11.61 -16.28
CA SER A 222 9.65 -11.78 -16.70
C SER A 222 10.02 -13.25 -16.84
N GLN A 223 10.52 -13.64 -18.02
CA GLN A 223 11.08 -14.98 -18.27
C GLN A 223 12.36 -15.27 -17.47
N TYR A 224 13.00 -14.23 -16.92
CA TYR A 224 14.22 -14.34 -16.13
C TYR A 224 13.96 -14.62 -14.65
N VAL A 225 12.69 -14.71 -14.25
CA VAL A 225 12.28 -14.89 -12.87
C VAL A 225 11.64 -16.25 -12.67
N SER A 226 12.04 -16.93 -11.60
CA SER A 226 11.42 -18.17 -11.11
C SER A 226 11.15 -18.08 -9.61
N GLY A 227 10.30 -18.97 -9.09
CA GLY A 227 10.03 -19.05 -7.64
C GLY A 227 9.36 -17.79 -7.05
N PHE A 228 8.65 -17.01 -7.87
CA PHE A 228 8.02 -15.76 -7.44
C PHE A 228 6.92 -16.02 -6.40
N THR A 229 7.16 -15.58 -5.17
CA THR A 229 6.27 -15.82 -4.02
C THR A 229 6.21 -14.59 -3.10
N PRO A 230 5.15 -14.45 -2.28
CA PRO A 230 3.90 -15.19 -2.35
C PRO A 230 3.06 -14.76 -3.56
N THR A 231 2.16 -15.64 -4.04
CA THR A 231 1.18 -15.31 -5.09
C THR A 231 -0.16 -14.83 -4.52
N SER A 232 -0.32 -14.90 -3.19
CA SER A 232 -1.50 -14.44 -2.46
C SER A 232 -1.36 -12.99 -2.01
N GLN A 233 -2.47 -12.42 -1.55
CA GLN A 233 -2.51 -11.08 -0.97
C GLN A 233 -1.64 -10.97 0.29
N ILE A 234 -0.93 -9.84 0.41
CA ILE A 234 -0.11 -9.45 1.54
C ILE A 234 -0.78 -8.27 2.23
N SER A 235 -0.96 -8.35 3.55
CA SER A 235 -1.54 -7.26 4.34
C SER A 235 -0.52 -6.14 4.59
N TYR A 236 -0.94 -4.91 4.34
CA TYR A 236 -0.27 -3.66 4.72
C TYR A 236 -1.02 -2.92 5.83
N GLY A 237 -2.25 -3.32 6.16
CA GLY A 237 -3.06 -2.64 7.18
C GLY A 237 -3.56 -1.28 6.70
N ASN A 238 -3.73 -0.33 7.63
CA ASN A 238 -4.24 1.00 7.28
C ASN A 238 -3.09 1.90 6.80
N ILE A 239 -3.32 2.64 5.71
CA ILE A 239 -2.36 3.60 5.17
C ILE A 239 -3.01 4.99 5.21
N SER A 240 -2.65 5.77 6.23
CA SER A 240 -3.12 7.16 6.37
C SER A 240 -2.65 8.04 5.22
N ALA A 241 -3.39 9.12 4.94
CA ALA A 241 -3.02 10.11 3.93
C ALA A 241 -1.59 10.64 4.15
N GLY A 242 -0.79 10.66 3.08
CA GLY A 242 0.62 11.08 3.08
C GLY A 242 1.62 10.03 3.58
N SER A 243 1.18 8.96 4.22
CA SER A 243 2.05 7.95 4.82
C SER A 243 2.52 6.88 3.83
N THR A 244 3.73 6.38 4.06
CA THR A 244 4.28 5.17 3.42
C THR A 244 4.32 4.03 4.42
N VAL A 245 3.81 2.87 4.05
CA VAL A 245 3.82 1.65 4.86
C VAL A 245 4.58 0.54 4.14
N TRP A 246 5.38 -0.17 4.92
CA TRP A 246 6.13 -1.36 4.51
C TRP A 246 5.50 -2.60 5.14
N LYS A 247 5.71 -3.76 4.53
CA LYS A 247 5.35 -5.01 5.20
C LYS A 247 6.16 -5.14 6.49
N GLY A 248 5.49 -5.46 7.60
CA GLY A 248 6.11 -5.51 8.92
C GLY A 248 6.37 -4.13 9.55
N ASN A 249 5.76 -3.05 9.02
CA ASN A 249 5.88 -1.66 9.49
C ASN A 249 7.27 -1.01 9.36
N SER A 250 8.25 -1.70 8.77
CA SER A 250 9.59 -1.18 8.49
C SER A 250 10.19 -1.93 7.31
N GLN A 251 11.00 -1.24 6.49
CA GLN A 251 11.69 -1.86 5.36
C GLN A 251 12.60 -3.04 5.78
N TYR A 252 13.07 -3.05 7.04
CA TYR A 252 14.04 -4.02 7.56
C TYR A 252 13.45 -5.22 8.33
N TYR A 253 12.14 -5.27 8.58
CA TYR A 253 11.56 -6.27 9.49
C TYR A 253 10.91 -7.48 8.81
N ASP A 254 10.56 -7.34 7.53
CA ASP A 254 9.92 -8.40 6.75
C ASP A 254 10.18 -8.18 5.25
N TYR A 255 9.74 -9.10 4.39
CA TYR A 255 9.82 -8.99 2.94
C TYR A 255 8.47 -9.24 2.28
N ALA A 256 8.15 -8.43 1.28
CA ALA A 256 6.92 -8.55 0.51
C ALA A 256 7.00 -9.68 -0.52
N ILE A 257 8.08 -9.76 -1.28
CA ILE A 257 8.23 -10.77 -2.34
C ILE A 257 9.59 -11.44 -2.29
N GLN A 258 9.64 -12.68 -2.79
CA GLN A 258 10.85 -13.45 -3.01
C GLN A 258 10.82 -14.01 -4.44
N PHE A 259 11.98 -14.00 -5.10
CA PHE A 259 12.15 -14.66 -6.39
C PHE A 259 13.61 -14.99 -6.68
N THR A 260 13.85 -15.88 -7.65
CA THR A 260 15.18 -16.23 -8.12
C THR A 260 15.40 -15.71 -9.53
N VAL A 261 16.52 -15.02 -9.76
CA VAL A 261 16.93 -14.49 -11.07
C VAL A 261 17.73 -15.54 -11.81
N SER A 262 17.45 -15.78 -13.10
CA SER A 262 18.19 -16.75 -13.91
C SER A 262 19.67 -16.38 -14.08
N ASN A 263 20.58 -17.37 -14.04
CA ASN A 263 22.01 -17.22 -14.35
C ASN A 263 22.28 -16.69 -15.78
N THR A 264 21.30 -16.79 -16.68
CA THR A 264 21.41 -16.32 -18.07
C THR A 264 20.95 -14.88 -18.25
N THR A 265 20.52 -14.22 -17.17
CA THR A 265 20.00 -12.85 -17.23
C THR A 265 21.13 -11.87 -17.54
N PRO A 266 21.04 -11.08 -18.63
CA PRO A 266 22.02 -10.04 -18.91
C PRO A 266 22.03 -8.95 -17.82
N ALA A 267 23.19 -8.36 -17.57
CA ALA A 267 23.29 -7.19 -16.71
C ALA A 267 22.45 -6.01 -17.26
N ASN A 268 21.94 -5.18 -16.36
CA ASN A 268 21.01 -4.08 -16.60
C ASN A 268 19.63 -4.49 -17.15
N THR A 269 19.29 -5.78 -17.10
CA THR A 269 17.92 -6.23 -17.42
C THR A 269 16.94 -5.70 -16.38
N ASN A 270 15.84 -5.10 -16.82
CA ASN A 270 14.76 -4.66 -15.94
C ASN A 270 13.69 -5.75 -15.85
N ILE A 271 13.43 -6.23 -14.63
CA ILE A 271 12.35 -7.15 -14.30
C ILE A 271 11.11 -6.32 -13.94
N PRO A 272 10.03 -6.35 -14.75
CA PRO A 272 8.81 -5.62 -14.43
C PRO A 272 8.02 -6.34 -13.33
N ILE A 273 7.65 -5.60 -12.29
CA ILE A 273 6.77 -6.05 -11.22
C ILE A 273 5.47 -5.27 -11.28
N SER A 274 4.35 -5.97 -11.30
CA SER A 274 3.00 -5.41 -11.21
C SER A 274 2.45 -5.61 -9.80
N ILE A 275 1.71 -4.61 -9.32
CA ILE A 275 1.05 -4.62 -8.01
C ILE A 275 -0.45 -4.40 -8.24
N SER A 276 -1.26 -5.31 -7.70
CA SER A 276 -2.71 -5.16 -7.58
C SER A 276 -3.04 -4.93 -6.12
N ILE A 277 -3.69 -3.81 -5.80
CA ILE A 277 -3.93 -3.34 -4.44
C ILE A 277 -5.43 -3.25 -4.21
N VAL A 278 -5.89 -3.70 -3.04
CA VAL A 278 -7.30 -3.62 -2.62
C VAL A 278 -7.39 -3.26 -1.14
N ASP A 279 -8.38 -2.46 -0.76
CA ASP A 279 -8.68 -2.15 0.65
C ASP A 279 -9.87 -2.98 1.18
N GLU A 280 -10.24 -2.82 2.45
CA GLU A 280 -11.36 -3.55 3.04
C GLU A 280 -12.73 -3.15 2.50
N SER A 281 -12.84 -1.93 1.95
CA SER A 281 -14.05 -1.39 1.30
C SER A 281 -14.17 -1.82 -0.17
N GLY A 282 -13.20 -2.57 -0.69
CA GLY A 282 -13.17 -3.06 -2.06
C GLY A 282 -12.77 -2.00 -3.10
N ASN A 283 -12.13 -0.91 -2.69
CA ASN A 283 -11.45 0.00 -3.61
C ASN A 283 -10.18 -0.65 -4.13
N THR A 284 -9.84 -0.39 -5.39
CA THR A 284 -8.70 -1.01 -6.05
C THR A 284 -7.76 0.02 -6.65
N TRP A 285 -6.46 -0.26 -6.55
CA TRP A 285 -5.40 0.50 -7.21
C TRP A 285 -4.44 -0.46 -7.90
N THR A 286 -3.73 0.05 -8.89
CA THR A 286 -2.64 -0.69 -9.55
C THR A 286 -1.39 0.16 -9.56
N ALA A 287 -0.24 -0.51 -9.41
CA ALA A 287 1.06 0.12 -9.52
C ALA A 287 2.04 -0.83 -10.22
N ASN A 288 3.15 -0.29 -10.69
CA ASN A 288 4.22 -1.07 -11.28
C ASN A 288 5.56 -0.42 -10.97
N PHE A 289 6.60 -1.24 -10.95
CA PHE A 289 7.99 -0.81 -10.85
C PHE A 289 8.91 -1.82 -11.53
N ASN A 290 10.16 -1.44 -11.74
CA ASN A 290 11.18 -2.32 -12.31
C ASN A 290 12.24 -2.63 -11.26
N VAL A 291 12.70 -3.88 -11.23
CA VAL A 291 13.91 -4.29 -10.52
C VAL A 291 15.02 -4.45 -11.55
N THR A 292 16.09 -3.66 -11.42
CA THR A 292 17.24 -3.73 -12.33
C THR A 292 18.23 -4.78 -11.84
N VAL A 293 18.54 -5.76 -12.70
CA VAL A 293 19.57 -6.77 -12.45
C VAL A 293 20.94 -6.15 -12.66
N SER A 294 21.70 -5.99 -11.59
CA SER A 294 23.06 -5.46 -11.60
C SER A 294 24.07 -6.53 -12.02
N ALA A 295 25.22 -6.09 -12.54
CA ALA A 295 26.36 -6.98 -12.71
C ALA A 295 26.97 -7.29 -11.34
N THR A 296 27.36 -8.56 -11.11
CA THR A 296 28.08 -8.95 -9.90
C THR A 296 29.44 -8.25 -9.86
N ASN A 297 29.67 -7.44 -8.82
CA ASN A 297 30.91 -6.68 -8.68
C ASN A 297 31.98 -7.50 -7.95
N ALA A 298 32.45 -8.56 -8.61
CA ALA A 298 33.47 -9.45 -8.08
C ALA A 298 34.65 -9.61 -9.04
N ASN A 299 35.85 -9.83 -8.47
CA ASN A 299 37.07 -10.07 -9.22
C ASN A 299 37.94 -11.11 -8.51
N ILE A 300 37.83 -12.36 -8.94
CA ILE A 300 38.61 -13.47 -8.38
C ILE A 300 39.93 -13.61 -9.12
N SER A 301 41.03 -13.59 -8.38
CA SER A 301 42.39 -13.72 -8.94
C SER A 301 43.32 -14.49 -8.03
N TYR A 302 44.47 -14.90 -8.57
CA TYR A 302 45.56 -15.49 -7.80
C TYR A 302 46.06 -14.52 -6.72
N SER A 303 46.26 -15.02 -5.51
CA SER A 303 46.85 -14.28 -4.39
C SER A 303 48.28 -14.74 -4.13
N SER A 304 48.45 -16.02 -3.79
CA SER A 304 49.74 -16.64 -3.47
C SER A 304 49.65 -18.16 -3.63
N TYR A 305 50.79 -18.86 -3.59
CA TYR A 305 50.82 -20.32 -3.46
C TYR A 305 51.65 -20.73 -2.25
N TYR A 306 51.39 -21.94 -1.76
CA TYR A 306 52.12 -22.60 -0.69
C TYR A 306 52.58 -23.98 -1.17
N VAL A 307 53.85 -24.34 -0.92
CA VAL A 307 54.36 -25.68 -1.21
C VAL A 307 53.85 -26.61 -0.11
N TYR A 308 52.82 -27.38 -0.42
CA TYR A 308 52.19 -28.31 0.53
C TYR A 308 53.10 -29.50 0.83
N SER A 309 53.78 -29.99 -0.19
CA SER A 309 54.83 -31.01 -0.06
C SER A 309 55.68 -31.05 -1.32
N ASP A 310 56.96 -31.35 -1.14
CA ASP A 310 57.91 -31.68 -2.19
C ASP A 310 58.66 -32.98 -1.82
N ASN A 311 59.66 -33.36 -2.61
CA ASN A 311 60.38 -34.63 -2.40
C ASN A 311 61.39 -34.59 -1.26
N ASN A 312 61.92 -33.42 -0.94
CA ASN A 312 63.05 -33.24 -0.02
C ASN A 312 62.67 -32.44 1.25
N ASN A 313 61.47 -31.83 1.30
CA ASN A 313 60.92 -31.01 2.38
C ASN A 313 61.70 -29.71 2.63
N ASP A 314 62.22 -29.07 1.59
CA ASP A 314 62.87 -27.75 1.65
C ASP A 314 61.92 -26.58 1.34
N ASP A 315 60.64 -26.87 1.08
CA ASP A 315 59.59 -25.91 0.70
C ASP A 315 59.90 -25.13 -0.60
N LEU A 316 60.83 -25.64 -1.43
CA LEU A 316 61.18 -25.10 -2.72
C LEU A 316 60.65 -26.00 -3.84
N VAL A 317 60.59 -25.45 -5.05
CA VAL A 317 60.26 -26.21 -6.24
C VAL A 317 61.55 -26.40 -7.02
N ASN A 318 62.19 -27.57 -6.90
CA ASN A 318 63.45 -27.85 -7.60
C ASN A 318 63.22 -28.74 -8.83
N LYS A 319 64.21 -28.73 -9.73
CA LYS A 319 64.25 -29.67 -10.86
C LYS A 319 64.28 -31.12 -10.35
N GLY A 320 63.49 -32.00 -10.98
CA GLY A 320 63.40 -33.41 -10.62
C GLY A 320 62.35 -33.76 -9.57
N GLU A 321 61.72 -32.77 -8.94
CA GLU A 321 60.80 -33.00 -7.83
C GLU A 321 59.36 -33.13 -8.28
N THR A 322 58.59 -33.88 -7.50
CA THR A 322 57.13 -33.87 -7.57
C THR A 322 56.61 -32.99 -6.45
N VAL A 323 56.00 -31.88 -6.83
CA VAL A 323 55.53 -30.87 -5.90
C VAL A 323 54.01 -30.84 -5.86
N LYS A 324 53.46 -30.59 -4.68
CA LYS A 324 52.04 -30.29 -4.45
C LYS A 324 51.92 -28.85 -3.99
N LEU A 325 51.12 -28.06 -4.68
CA LEU A 325 50.89 -26.66 -4.35
C LEU A 325 49.45 -26.46 -3.87
N ASN A 326 49.27 -25.77 -2.75
CA ASN A 326 48.02 -25.10 -2.44
C ASN A 326 48.05 -23.69 -3.01
N ILE A 327 46.91 -23.18 -3.47
CA ILE A 327 46.82 -21.90 -4.18
C ILE A 327 45.75 -21.07 -3.51
N GLY A 328 46.10 -19.85 -3.12
CA GLY A 328 45.16 -18.88 -2.57
C GLY A 328 44.48 -18.10 -3.69
N LEU A 329 43.15 -18.03 -3.66
CA LEU A 329 42.35 -17.19 -4.54
C LEU A 329 41.75 -16.04 -3.73
N GLN A 330 41.91 -14.81 -4.21
CA GLN A 330 41.39 -13.60 -3.58
C GLN A 330 40.26 -12.99 -4.39
N ASN A 331 39.21 -12.56 -3.69
CA ASN A 331 38.19 -11.67 -4.24
C ASN A 331 38.54 -10.22 -3.94
N THR A 332 38.84 -9.45 -4.98
CA THR A 332 39.16 -8.01 -4.86
C THR A 332 37.96 -7.11 -5.17
N GLY A 333 36.79 -7.68 -5.48
CA GLY A 333 35.55 -6.95 -5.67
C GLY A 333 34.77 -6.74 -4.36
N SER A 334 33.55 -6.19 -4.49
CA SER A 334 32.65 -5.89 -3.37
C SER A 334 31.56 -6.93 -3.12
N SER A 335 31.26 -7.79 -4.10
CA SER A 335 30.24 -8.85 -3.96
C SER A 335 30.87 -10.16 -3.49
N THR A 336 30.22 -10.89 -2.59
CA THR A 336 30.64 -12.26 -2.25
C THR A 336 30.47 -13.16 -3.47
N VAL A 337 31.43 -14.03 -3.76
CA VAL A 337 31.28 -15.01 -4.85
C VAL A 337 30.99 -16.38 -4.25
N ASN A 338 29.86 -16.96 -4.60
CA ASN A 338 29.42 -18.25 -4.07
C ASN A 338 29.81 -19.42 -4.99
N GLY A 339 30.18 -20.55 -4.40
CA GLY A 339 30.43 -21.78 -5.15
C GLY A 339 31.60 -21.70 -6.16
N VAL A 340 32.66 -20.97 -5.82
CA VAL A 340 33.84 -20.80 -6.68
C VAL A 340 34.50 -22.13 -6.97
N LYS A 341 34.81 -22.35 -8.25
CA LYS A 341 35.58 -23.47 -8.77
C LYS A 341 36.70 -22.95 -9.66
N ALA A 342 37.87 -23.58 -9.56
CA ALA A 342 39.02 -23.25 -10.40
C ALA A 342 39.55 -24.47 -11.15
N THR A 343 39.98 -24.26 -12.39
CA THR A 343 40.71 -25.22 -13.20
C THR A 343 42.09 -24.65 -13.49
N PHE A 344 43.11 -25.46 -13.24
CA PHE A 344 44.50 -25.08 -13.44
C PHE A 344 45.06 -25.76 -14.68
N SER A 345 45.96 -25.09 -15.38
CA SER A 345 46.70 -25.67 -16.49
C SER A 345 48.08 -25.05 -16.62
N THR A 346 48.97 -25.73 -17.32
CA THR A 346 50.28 -25.20 -17.67
C THR A 346 50.62 -25.60 -19.10
N THR A 347 51.39 -24.74 -19.77
CA THR A 347 51.96 -25.01 -21.10
C THR A 347 53.46 -25.30 -21.02
N SER A 348 54.02 -25.44 -19.81
CA SER A 348 55.44 -25.69 -19.63
C SER A 348 55.82 -27.08 -20.12
N GLN A 349 56.77 -27.16 -21.07
CA GLN A 349 57.36 -28.42 -21.52
C GLN A 349 58.19 -29.13 -20.43
N TYR A 350 58.52 -28.42 -19.35
CA TYR A 350 59.29 -28.96 -18.22
C TYR A 350 58.42 -29.62 -17.15
N VAL A 351 57.10 -29.62 -17.33
CA VAL A 351 56.14 -30.17 -16.38
C VAL A 351 55.54 -31.47 -16.91
N SER A 352 55.47 -32.49 -16.06
CA SER A 352 54.76 -33.74 -16.32
C SER A 352 53.85 -34.10 -15.14
N GLY A 353 52.88 -35.00 -15.35
CA GLY A 353 51.99 -35.45 -14.28
C GLY A 353 51.09 -34.37 -13.67
N PHE A 354 50.78 -33.30 -14.40
CA PHE A 354 49.97 -32.20 -13.91
C PHE A 354 48.53 -32.65 -13.58
N THR A 355 48.15 -32.58 -12.32
CA THR A 355 46.85 -33.06 -11.83
C THR A 355 46.34 -32.23 -10.65
N PRO A 356 45.02 -32.06 -10.47
CA PRO A 356 43.96 -32.43 -11.40
C PRO A 356 43.82 -31.41 -12.54
N THR A 357 43.32 -31.86 -13.69
CA THR A 357 42.94 -30.99 -14.82
C THR A 357 41.45 -30.62 -14.81
N SER A 358 40.68 -31.18 -13.86
CA SER A 358 39.28 -30.88 -13.64
C SER A 358 39.09 -29.69 -12.69
N GLN A 359 37.84 -29.23 -12.56
CA GLN A 359 37.47 -28.17 -11.62
C GLN A 359 37.67 -28.60 -10.16
N ILE A 360 38.22 -27.70 -9.36
CA ILE A 360 38.42 -27.83 -7.92
C ILE A 360 37.55 -26.81 -7.21
N SER A 361 36.79 -27.24 -6.20
CA SER A 361 35.95 -26.36 -5.39
C SER A 361 36.79 -25.57 -4.37
N TYR A 362 36.53 -24.26 -4.29
CA TYR A 362 37.03 -23.33 -3.29
C TYR A 362 35.92 -22.84 -2.33
N GLY A 363 34.65 -23.14 -2.62
CA GLY A 363 33.52 -22.66 -1.83
C GLY A 363 33.27 -21.17 -2.05
N ASN A 364 32.82 -20.47 -1.01
CA ASN A 364 32.46 -19.05 -1.12
C ASN A 364 33.67 -18.16 -0.81
N ILE A 365 33.81 -17.06 -1.53
CA ILE A 365 34.86 -16.06 -1.33
C ILE A 365 34.22 -14.70 -1.06
N SER A 366 34.17 -14.32 0.22
CA SER A 366 33.71 -13.00 0.65
C SER A 366 34.55 -11.89 0.04
N ALA A 367 33.95 -10.72 -0.15
CA ALA A 367 34.65 -9.52 -0.62
C ALA A 367 35.91 -9.24 0.22
N GLY A 368 37.01 -8.89 -0.46
CA GLY A 368 38.32 -8.62 0.15
C GLY A 368 39.05 -9.84 0.72
N SER A 369 38.45 -11.02 0.72
CA SER A 369 39.00 -12.22 1.37
C SER A 369 39.82 -13.09 0.42
N THR A 370 40.77 -13.85 0.98
CA THR A 370 41.50 -14.92 0.28
C THR A 370 41.07 -16.26 0.87
N VAL A 371 40.79 -17.24 0.01
CA VAL A 371 40.55 -18.63 0.42
C VAL A 371 41.56 -19.57 -0.21
N TRP A 372 41.84 -20.64 0.52
CA TRP A 372 42.71 -21.73 0.11
C TRP A 372 41.88 -22.99 -0.04
N LYS A 373 42.37 -23.95 -0.82
CA LYS A 373 41.75 -25.28 -0.82
C LYS A 373 41.87 -25.89 0.57
N GLY A 374 40.75 -26.40 1.08
CA GLY A 374 40.68 -26.91 2.46
C GLY A 374 40.61 -25.82 3.54
N ASN A 375 40.31 -24.56 3.18
CA ASN A 375 40.18 -23.40 4.07
C ASN A 375 41.47 -22.95 4.79
N SER A 376 42.60 -23.56 4.49
CA SER A 376 43.92 -23.18 5.01
C SER A 376 45.00 -23.60 4.02
N GLN A 377 46.07 -22.82 3.92
CA GLN A 377 47.21 -23.14 3.06
C GLN A 377 47.86 -24.51 3.38
N TYR A 378 47.70 -24.98 4.62
CA TYR A 378 48.34 -26.19 5.15
C TYR A 378 47.48 -27.47 5.12
N TYR A 379 46.20 -27.41 4.75
CA TYR A 379 45.27 -28.53 4.96
C TYR A 379 45.05 -29.40 3.73
N ASP A 380 45.26 -28.87 2.53
CA ASP A 380 45.06 -29.57 1.26
C ASP A 380 45.99 -28.99 0.18
N TYR A 381 46.01 -29.58 -1.01
CA TYR A 381 46.75 -29.09 -2.17
C TYR A 381 45.84 -28.97 -3.39
N ALA A 382 45.98 -27.88 -4.14
CA ALA A 382 45.20 -27.61 -5.34
C ALA A 382 45.74 -28.38 -6.54
N ILE A 383 47.05 -28.38 -6.75
CA ILE A 383 47.68 -29.04 -7.91
C ILE A 383 48.90 -29.84 -7.49
N GLN A 384 49.23 -30.84 -8.30
CA GLN A 384 50.45 -31.63 -8.22
C GLN A 384 51.07 -31.71 -9.60
N PHE A 385 52.40 -31.63 -9.68
CA PHE A 385 53.15 -31.89 -10.90
C PHE A 385 54.60 -32.25 -10.64
N THR A 386 55.26 -32.84 -11.63
CA THR A 386 56.69 -33.20 -11.59
C THR A 386 57.49 -32.29 -12.53
N VAL A 387 58.56 -31.69 -12.00
CA VAL A 387 59.50 -30.84 -12.76
C VAL A 387 60.60 -31.70 -13.37
N SER A 388 60.92 -31.50 -14.65
CA SER A 388 61.98 -32.25 -15.35
C SER A 388 63.35 -32.01 -14.72
N ASN A 389 64.18 -33.06 -14.61
CA ASN A 389 65.59 -32.97 -14.19
C ASN A 389 66.46 -32.09 -15.11
N THR A 390 65.99 -31.84 -16.33
CA THR A 390 66.69 -31.02 -17.33
C THR A 390 66.27 -29.54 -17.30
N THR A 391 65.38 -29.16 -16.39
CA THR A 391 64.89 -27.79 -16.27
C THR A 391 66.04 -26.85 -15.89
N PRO A 392 66.29 -25.77 -16.67
CA PRO A 392 67.27 -24.76 -16.29
C PRO A 392 66.90 -24.09 -14.96
N ALA A 393 67.90 -23.71 -14.16
CA ALA A 393 67.69 -22.97 -12.92
C ALA A 393 66.98 -21.64 -13.19
N ASN A 394 66.14 -21.19 -12.25
CA ASN A 394 65.30 -19.99 -12.35
C ASN A 394 64.27 -20.02 -13.50
N THR A 395 63.94 -21.20 -14.04
CA THR A 395 62.86 -21.32 -15.03
C THR A 395 61.53 -21.02 -14.36
N ASN A 396 60.74 -20.12 -14.96
CA ASN A 396 59.37 -19.86 -14.56
C ASN A 396 58.42 -20.85 -15.25
N ILE A 397 57.71 -21.64 -14.46
CA ILE A 397 56.61 -22.49 -14.92
C ILE A 397 55.33 -21.65 -14.89
N PRO A 398 54.73 -21.28 -16.04
CA PRO A 398 53.48 -20.54 -16.06
C PRO A 398 52.31 -21.46 -15.70
N ILE A 399 51.52 -21.04 -14.73
CA ILE A 399 50.25 -21.66 -14.35
C ILE A 399 49.11 -20.72 -14.71
N SER A 400 48.19 -21.20 -15.53
CA SER A 400 46.95 -20.52 -15.89
C SER A 400 45.81 -21.03 -15.00
N ILE A 401 44.90 -20.13 -14.63
CA ILE A 401 43.73 -20.39 -13.81
C ILE A 401 42.49 -19.93 -14.55
N SER A 402 41.54 -20.83 -14.76
CA SER A 402 40.17 -20.51 -15.19
C SER A 402 39.24 -20.69 -14.01
N ILE A 403 38.45 -19.68 -13.67
CA ILE A 403 37.65 -19.60 -12.45
C ILE A 403 36.19 -19.38 -12.85
N VAL A 404 35.27 -20.10 -12.20
CA VAL A 404 33.83 -19.97 -12.39
C VAL A 404 33.09 -20.04 -11.06
N ASP A 405 31.98 -19.32 -10.92
CA ASP A 405 31.08 -19.40 -9.76
C ASP A 405 29.80 -20.19 -10.05
N GLU A 406 28.92 -20.31 -9.04
CA GLU A 406 27.63 -20.99 -9.23
C GLU A 406 26.62 -20.21 -10.09
N SER A 407 26.79 -18.89 -10.20
CA SER A 407 25.98 -17.99 -11.02
C SER A 407 26.45 -17.91 -12.48
N GLY A 408 27.52 -18.64 -12.83
CA GLY A 408 28.11 -18.67 -14.17
C GLY A 408 28.96 -17.45 -14.53
N ASN A 409 29.39 -16.64 -13.56
CA ASN A 409 30.44 -15.65 -13.74
C ASN A 409 31.80 -16.35 -13.92
N THR A 410 32.67 -15.76 -14.75
CA THR A 410 33.98 -16.34 -15.07
C THR A 410 35.10 -15.33 -14.91
N TRP A 411 36.22 -15.78 -14.34
CA TRP A 411 37.48 -15.01 -14.26
C TRP A 411 38.64 -15.84 -14.76
N ILE A 412 39.70 -15.15 -15.20
CA ILE A 412 40.98 -15.76 -15.57
C ILE A 412 42.09 -15.11 -14.77
N SER A 413 43.08 -15.91 -14.38
CA SER A 413 44.27 -15.43 -13.67
C SER A 413 45.46 -16.32 -14.02
N SER A 414 46.67 -15.87 -13.70
CA SER A 414 47.87 -16.68 -13.88
C SER A 414 48.95 -16.31 -12.88
N PHE A 415 49.87 -17.23 -12.62
CA PHE A 415 51.07 -16.98 -11.83
C PHE A 415 52.23 -17.83 -12.35
N ASN A 416 53.44 -17.50 -11.91
CA ASN A 416 54.63 -18.30 -12.22
C ASN A 416 55.12 -19.01 -10.96
N VAL A 417 55.58 -20.25 -11.14
CA VAL A 417 56.36 -20.98 -10.14
C VAL A 417 57.81 -20.97 -10.60
N THR A 418 58.71 -20.39 -9.81
CA THR A 418 60.14 -20.32 -10.15
C THR A 418 60.86 -21.55 -9.65
N VAL A 419 61.46 -22.30 -10.57
CA VAL A 419 62.31 -23.46 -10.25
C VAL A 419 63.64 -22.99 -9.69
N GLN A 420 64.03 -23.47 -8.50
CA GLN A 420 65.30 -23.13 -7.86
C GLN A 420 66.49 -23.93 -8.43
#